data_AF-A0A525C4S8-F1
#
_entry.id   AF-A0A525C4S8-F1
#
_cell.length_a   1.000
_cell.length_b   1.000
_cell.length_c   1.000
_cell.angle_alpha   90.00
_cell.angle_beta   90.00
_cell.angle_gamma   90.00
#
_symmetry.space_group_name_H-M   'P 1'
#
loop_
_entity.id
_entity.type
_entity.pdbx_description
1 polymer ?
#
loop_
_entity_poly.entity_id
_entity_poly.type
_entity_poly.pdbx_seq_one_letter_code
_entity_poly.pdbx_strand_id
1 'polypeptide(L)'
;MKYLVLTIMCLLLLITACRVQVAPSGGGGGGQNISNGDICQGKADDRNLSGAERAAYIEGCMTCQNPGVSQNPTAQRQQHCENMANNKGYTAPGPQRRGFLAGCLDCH
;
A
#
# COMPACT_ATOMS: atom_id res chain seq x y z
N MET A 1 6.03 49.29 -29.76
CA MET A 1 5.63 47.89 -30.01
C MET A 1 6.71 46.85 -29.69
N LYS A 2 8.02 47.18 -29.66
CA LYS A 2 9.09 46.22 -29.32
C LYS A 2 9.16 45.85 -27.83
N TYR A 3 8.90 46.81 -26.93
CA TYR A 3 8.96 46.60 -25.48
C TYR A 3 7.79 45.77 -24.92
N LEU A 4 6.63 45.82 -25.57
CA LEU A 4 5.43 45.06 -25.18
C LEU A 4 5.61 43.55 -25.43
N VAL A 5 6.31 43.19 -26.52
CA VAL A 5 6.61 41.79 -26.86
C VAL A 5 7.69 41.21 -25.93
N LEU A 6 8.67 42.04 -25.54
CA LEU A 6 9.75 41.63 -24.64
C LEU A 6 9.27 41.39 -23.20
N THR A 7 8.33 42.22 -22.71
CA THR A 7 7.73 42.02 -21.37
C THR A 7 6.82 40.79 -21.33
N ILE A 8 6.06 40.52 -22.40
CA ILE A 8 5.23 39.30 -22.51
C ILE A 8 6.12 38.03 -22.55
N MET A 9 7.22 38.04 -23.31
CA MET A 9 8.17 36.91 -23.35
C MET A 9 8.85 36.68 -21.99
N CYS A 10 9.19 37.75 -21.26
CA CYS A 10 9.82 37.65 -19.94
C CYS A 10 8.84 37.10 -18.88
N LEU A 11 7.57 37.51 -18.94
CA LEU A 11 6.51 36.98 -18.07
C LEU A 11 6.25 35.49 -18.34
N LEU A 12 6.29 35.04 -19.61
CA LEU A 12 6.13 33.64 -19.97
C LEU A 12 7.29 32.76 -19.47
N LEU A 13 8.53 33.27 -19.44
CA LEU A 13 9.69 32.53 -18.94
C LEU A 13 9.65 32.31 -17.41
N LEU A 14 9.07 33.23 -16.65
CA LEU A 14 8.95 33.13 -15.18
C LEU A 14 7.89 32.10 -14.72
N ILE A 15 6.90 31.77 -15.55
CA ILE A 15 5.85 30.78 -15.22
C ILE A 15 6.38 29.33 -15.35
N THR A 16 7.54 29.13 -15.97
CA THR A 16 8.12 27.80 -16.22
C THR A 16 8.84 27.18 -15.02
N ALA A 17 9.09 27.92 -13.94
CA ALA A 17 9.84 27.45 -12.76
C ALA A 17 8.98 26.77 -11.67
N CYS A 18 7.68 26.55 -11.88
CA CYS A 18 6.83 25.86 -10.90
C CYS A 18 6.02 24.73 -11.53
N ARG A 19 6.70 23.82 -12.25
CA ARG A 19 6.17 22.48 -12.50
C ARG A 19 6.68 21.57 -11.38
N VAL A 20 6.16 21.75 -10.16
CA VAL A 20 6.25 20.69 -9.15
C VAL A 20 5.37 19.56 -9.69
N GLN A 21 5.99 18.56 -10.29
CA GLN A 21 5.33 17.32 -10.65
C GLN A 21 5.13 16.54 -9.34
N VAL A 22 4.14 16.94 -8.55
CA VAL A 22 3.46 15.98 -7.68
C VAL A 22 2.64 15.12 -8.64
N ALA A 23 3.24 14.03 -9.11
CA ALA A 23 2.44 12.92 -9.57
C ALA A 23 1.66 12.42 -8.36
N PRO A 24 0.33 12.45 -8.33
CA PRO A 24 -0.37 11.48 -7.51
C PRO A 24 0.01 10.12 -8.12
N SER A 25 0.80 9.35 -7.39
CA SER A 25 1.00 7.91 -7.61
C SER A 25 -0.32 7.16 -7.34
N GLY A 26 -1.41 7.60 -7.95
CA GLY A 26 -2.67 6.87 -8.02
C GLY A 26 -2.60 6.01 -9.26
N GLY A 27 -1.97 4.84 -9.13
CA GLY A 27 -1.89 3.83 -10.18
C GLY A 27 -3.30 3.42 -10.60
N GLY A 28 -3.72 3.91 -11.77
CA GLY A 28 -4.99 3.59 -12.40
C GLY A 28 -5.08 2.12 -12.77
N GLY A 29 -6.27 1.57 -12.51
CA GLY A 29 -6.64 0.21 -12.84
C GLY A 29 -6.58 -0.05 -14.36
N GLY A 30 -5.69 -0.97 -14.74
CA GLY A 30 -5.88 -1.81 -15.91
C GLY A 30 -6.59 -3.08 -15.45
N GLY A 31 -7.69 -3.44 -16.11
CA GLY A 31 -8.36 -4.73 -15.93
C GLY A 31 -7.36 -5.86 -16.17
N GLN A 32 -6.88 -6.44 -15.09
CA GLN A 32 -5.88 -7.50 -15.06
C GLN A 32 -6.52 -8.68 -14.35
N ASN A 33 -6.14 -9.92 -14.71
CA ASN A 33 -6.39 -11.05 -13.83
C ASN A 33 -5.56 -10.81 -12.57
N ILE A 34 -6.13 -10.07 -11.61
CA ILE A 34 -5.41 -9.58 -10.44
C ILE A 34 -5.11 -10.79 -9.58
N SER A 35 -3.83 -11.11 -9.43
CA SER A 35 -3.44 -12.18 -8.53
C SER A 35 -3.68 -11.71 -7.10
N ASN A 36 -4.04 -12.65 -6.26
CA ASN A 36 -4.06 -12.52 -4.81
C ASN A 36 -2.86 -11.73 -4.22
N GLY A 37 -1.66 -11.92 -4.77
CA GLY A 37 -0.47 -11.15 -4.40
C GLY A 37 -0.54 -9.67 -4.81
N ASP A 38 -1.08 -9.36 -5.97
CA ASP A 38 -1.26 -7.98 -6.47
C ASP A 38 -2.27 -7.22 -5.61
N ILE A 39 -3.36 -7.89 -5.18
CA ILE A 39 -4.33 -7.31 -4.23
C ILE A 39 -3.63 -6.93 -2.92
N CYS A 40 -2.82 -7.84 -2.37
CA CYS A 40 -2.08 -7.59 -1.14
C CYS A 40 -1.05 -6.47 -1.28
N GLN A 41 -0.37 -6.38 -2.43
CA GLN A 41 0.59 -5.31 -2.71
C GLN A 41 -0.10 -3.95 -2.80
N GLY A 42 -1.16 -3.84 -3.60
CA GLY A 42 -1.92 -2.59 -3.74
C GLY A 42 -2.46 -2.10 -2.39
N LYS A 43 -2.98 -3.01 -1.57
CA LYS A 43 -3.45 -2.70 -0.22
C LYS A 43 -2.35 -2.30 0.76
N ALA A 44 -1.13 -2.78 0.58
CA ALA A 44 0.03 -2.35 1.35
C ALA A 44 0.44 -0.93 0.95
N ASP A 45 0.35 -0.63 -0.35
CA ASP A 45 0.70 0.67 -0.93
C ASP A 45 -0.37 1.74 -0.57
N ASP A 46 -1.66 1.40 -0.61
CA ASP A 46 -2.76 2.26 -0.12
C ASP A 46 -2.57 2.66 1.35
N ARG A 47 -1.98 1.75 2.13
CA ARG A 47 -1.65 1.97 3.55
C ARG A 47 -0.29 2.65 3.75
N ASN A 48 0.43 2.98 2.67
CA ASN A 48 1.75 3.59 2.69
C ASN A 48 2.76 2.79 3.56
N LEU A 49 2.61 1.47 3.61
CA LEU A 49 3.51 0.61 4.39
C LEU A 49 4.86 0.53 3.67
N SER A 50 5.94 0.46 4.45
CA SER A 50 7.29 0.30 3.91
C SER A 50 8.13 -0.67 4.75
N GLY A 51 9.28 -1.09 4.19
CA GLY A 51 10.25 -1.95 4.86
C GLY A 51 9.66 -3.25 5.42
N ALA A 52 10.05 -3.60 6.64
CA ALA A 52 9.66 -4.84 7.30
C ALA A 52 8.15 -4.93 7.59
N GLU A 53 7.48 -3.80 7.81
CA GLU A 53 6.04 -3.75 8.05
C GLU A 53 5.25 -4.08 6.77
N ARG A 54 5.68 -3.55 5.62
CA ARG A 54 5.10 -3.90 4.31
C ARG A 54 5.26 -5.38 3.98
N ALA A 55 6.46 -5.92 4.15
CA ALA A 55 6.75 -7.32 3.87
C ALA A 55 5.87 -8.25 4.70
N ALA A 56 5.78 -7.98 6.01
CA ALA A 56 4.94 -8.76 6.91
C ALA A 56 3.44 -8.61 6.60
N TYR A 57 2.99 -7.41 6.20
CA TYR A 57 1.60 -7.19 5.78
C TYR A 57 1.21 -8.05 4.58
N ILE A 58 2.03 -8.07 3.53
CA ILE A 58 1.74 -8.87 2.33
C ILE A 58 1.64 -10.35 2.70
N GLU A 59 2.56 -10.84 3.54
CA GLU A 59 2.54 -12.22 4.03
C GLU A 59 1.27 -12.55 4.85
N GLY A 60 0.87 -11.63 5.72
CA GLY A 60 -0.39 -11.74 6.47
C GLY A 60 -1.59 -11.79 5.53
N CYS A 61 -1.66 -10.86 4.58
CA CYS A 61 -2.75 -10.77 3.60
C CYS A 61 -2.91 -12.06 2.79
N MET A 62 -1.79 -12.64 2.33
CA MET A 62 -1.80 -13.94 1.63
C MET A 62 -2.28 -15.09 2.54
N THR A 63 -2.05 -15.01 3.85
CA THR A 63 -2.53 -16.01 4.81
C THR A 63 -4.05 -16.02 4.89
N CYS A 64 -4.70 -14.86 4.80
CA CYS A 64 -6.16 -14.83 4.90
C CYS A 64 -6.90 -15.33 3.66
N GLN A 65 -6.23 -15.36 2.50
CA GLN A 65 -6.84 -15.85 1.27
C GLN A 65 -7.02 -17.38 1.26
N ASN A 66 -6.52 -18.09 2.26
CA ASN A 66 -6.89 -19.48 2.49
C ASN A 66 -8.37 -19.54 2.92
N PRO A 67 -9.26 -20.26 2.19
CA PRO A 67 -10.69 -20.28 2.48
C PRO A 67 -11.03 -20.73 3.91
N GLY A 68 -10.20 -21.60 4.50
CA GLY A 68 -10.37 -22.04 5.90
C GLY A 68 -10.07 -20.96 6.93
N VAL A 69 -9.46 -19.83 6.55
CA VAL A 69 -9.18 -18.67 7.42
C VAL A 69 -10.19 -17.55 7.16
N SER A 70 -10.49 -17.25 5.89
CA SER A 70 -11.43 -16.19 5.52
C SER A 70 -12.87 -16.46 5.99
N GLN A 71 -13.28 -17.73 6.05
CA GLN A 71 -14.63 -18.12 6.45
C GLN A 71 -14.83 -18.19 7.97
N ASN A 72 -13.75 -18.07 8.76
CA ASN A 72 -13.85 -18.15 10.20
C ASN A 72 -14.51 -16.89 10.78
N PRO A 73 -15.35 -17.04 11.82
CA PRO A 73 -15.74 -15.95 12.71
C PRO A 73 -14.55 -15.08 13.10
N THR A 74 -14.77 -13.76 13.19
CA THR A 74 -13.70 -12.76 13.43
C THR A 74 -12.80 -13.10 14.61
N ALA A 75 -13.35 -13.61 15.72
CA ALA A 75 -12.58 -14.00 16.89
C ALA A 75 -11.63 -15.19 16.62
N GLN A 76 -12.11 -16.22 15.90
CA GLN A 76 -11.30 -17.38 15.53
C GLN A 76 -10.23 -17.00 14.51
N ARG A 77 -10.57 -16.12 13.56
CA ARG A 77 -9.60 -15.56 12.61
C ARG A 77 -8.51 -14.77 13.33
N GLN A 78 -8.88 -13.95 14.31
CA GLN A 78 -7.90 -13.20 15.09
C GLN A 78 -6.93 -14.12 15.84
N GLN A 79 -7.45 -15.14 16.53
CA GLN A 79 -6.62 -16.14 17.20
C GLN A 79 -5.71 -16.88 16.20
N HIS A 80 -6.23 -17.25 15.03
CA HIS A 80 -5.43 -17.89 13.98
C HIS A 80 -4.28 -17.00 13.52
N CYS A 81 -4.56 -15.72 13.22
CA CYS A 81 -3.55 -14.76 12.79
C CYS A 81 -2.50 -14.49 13.88
N GLU A 82 -2.91 -14.41 15.15
CA GLU A 82 -1.99 -14.27 16.28
C GLU A 82 -1.06 -15.49 16.42
N ASN A 83 -1.60 -16.70 16.29
CA ASN A 83 -0.82 -17.93 16.32
C ASN A 83 0.17 -18.00 15.14
N MET A 84 -0.27 -17.65 13.94
CA MET A 84 0.60 -17.60 12.75
C MET A 84 1.71 -16.56 12.90
N ALA A 85 1.41 -15.37 13.44
CA ALA A 85 2.41 -14.35 13.73
C ALA A 85 3.47 -14.88 14.72
N ASN A 86 3.04 -15.55 15.79
CA ASN A 86 3.94 -16.15 16.77
C ASN A 86 4.81 -17.26 16.17
N ASN A 87 4.22 -18.13 15.35
CA ASN A 87 4.93 -19.21 14.66
C ASN A 87 5.99 -18.68 13.67
N LYS A 88 5.79 -17.48 13.12
CA LYS A 88 6.77 -16.77 12.28
C LYS A 88 7.84 -16.01 13.08
N GLY A 89 7.77 -16.03 14.41
CA GLY A 89 8.70 -15.32 15.29
C GLY A 89 8.33 -13.86 15.53
N TYR A 90 7.15 -13.40 15.11
CA TYR A 90 6.65 -12.04 15.39
C TYR A 90 6.02 -11.95 16.79
N THR A 91 6.72 -12.43 17.81
CA THR A 91 6.19 -12.56 19.18
C THR A 91 6.14 -11.24 19.95
N ALA A 92 7.09 -10.33 19.68
CA ALA A 92 7.15 -9.01 20.30
C ALA A 92 6.33 -7.97 19.51
N PRO A 93 5.81 -6.92 20.19
CA PRO A 93 5.28 -5.75 19.51
C PRO A 93 6.34 -5.11 18.60
N GLY A 94 5.99 -4.85 17.34
CA GLY A 94 6.93 -4.31 16.37
C GLY A 94 6.33 -4.23 14.96
N PRO A 95 7.05 -3.62 14.00
CA PRO A 95 6.55 -3.40 12.65
C PRO A 95 6.18 -4.70 11.95
N GLN A 96 6.94 -5.79 12.12
CA GLN A 96 6.59 -7.08 11.53
C GLN A 96 5.28 -7.63 12.10
N ARG A 97 5.12 -7.64 13.43
CA ARG A 97 3.90 -8.14 14.07
C ARG A 97 2.68 -7.33 13.67
N ARG A 98 2.79 -5.99 13.69
CA ARG A 98 1.71 -5.08 13.27
C ARG A 98 1.33 -5.30 11.81
N GLY A 99 2.31 -5.31 10.91
CA GLY A 99 2.10 -5.55 9.49
C GLY A 99 1.39 -6.88 9.26
N PHE A 100 1.94 -7.97 9.80
CA PHE A 100 1.37 -9.30 9.63
C PHE A 100 -0.08 -9.41 10.11
N LEU A 101 -0.37 -8.95 11.32
CA LEU A 101 -1.74 -9.01 11.85
C LEU A 101 -2.70 -8.12 11.05
N ALA A 102 -2.26 -6.94 10.63
CA ALA A 102 -3.05 -6.05 9.79
C ALA A 102 -3.37 -6.68 8.42
N GLY A 103 -2.44 -7.43 7.83
CA GLY A 103 -2.69 -8.17 6.59
C GLY A 103 -3.59 -9.38 6.81
N CYS A 104 -3.28 -10.21 7.81
CA CYS A 104 -4.00 -11.46 8.06
C CYS A 104 -5.46 -11.28 8.46
N LEU A 105 -5.80 -10.14 9.07
CA LEU A 105 -7.18 -9.82 9.44
C LEU A 105 -7.96 -9.12 8.33
N ASP A 106 -7.28 -8.71 7.26
CA ASP A 106 -7.81 -7.96 6.14
C ASP A 106 -8.01 -8.90 4.94
N CYS A 107 -9.07 -9.69 5.00
CA CYS A 107 -9.39 -10.73 4.01
C CYS A 107 -10.31 -10.19 2.94
N HIS A 108 -10.02 -10.49 1.66
CA HIS A 108 -10.75 -10.02 0.49
C HIS A 108 -10.90 -11.13 -0.53
#